data_AF-A0A7X7N152-F1
#
_entry.id   AF-A0A7X7N152-F1
#
_cell.length_a   1.000
_cell.length_b   1.000
_cell.length_c   1.000
_cell.angle_alpha   90.00
_cell.angle_beta   90.00
_cell.angle_gamma   90.00
#
_symmetry.space_group_name_H-M   'P 1'
#
loop_
_entity.id
_entity.type
_entity.pdbx_description
1 polymer ?
#
loop_
_entity_poly.entity_id
_entity_poly.type
_entity_poly.pdbx_seq_one_letter_code
_entity_poly.pdbx_strand_id
1 'polypeptide(L)'
;MKKFVVAVALCFTLVRIDNACAYQPSGWAYVAWPYLYDAPSQTWYYLNEADKQWSCEMCTGNWSQFASTPLASGWTFGQWPYAFCRQSGSWFYLNEADVQWCYDLTRGQWSRLGEPEFQTCFTGTVSYKSFEGGFFAIEADDGSHYDPMHLPDAYAVDGLRVSVTAVLRLDLCSFHMYGLIIDIVSISTQ
;
A
#
# COMPACT_ATOMS: atom_id res chain seq x y z
N MET A 1 7.55 42.35 -41.80
CA MET A 1 7.96 41.73 -40.51
C MET A 1 6.83 40.83 -40.04
N LYS A 2 6.97 39.51 -40.17
CA LYS A 2 5.94 38.53 -39.81
C LYS A 2 6.08 38.19 -38.32
N LYS A 3 5.03 38.41 -37.54
CA LYS A 3 4.96 38.03 -36.11
C LYS A 3 4.79 36.52 -36.02
N PHE A 4 5.81 35.82 -35.50
CA PHE A 4 5.70 34.43 -35.09
C PHE A 4 4.97 34.38 -33.75
N VAL A 5 3.79 33.77 -33.73
CA VAL A 5 3.12 33.37 -32.49
C VAL A 5 3.61 31.96 -32.18
N VAL A 6 4.41 31.82 -31.12
CA VAL A 6 4.81 30.52 -30.58
C VAL A 6 3.66 30.04 -29.70
N ALA A 7 2.90 29.06 -30.18
CA ALA A 7 1.95 28.32 -29.36
C ALA A 7 2.74 27.38 -28.45
N VAL A 8 2.80 27.70 -27.15
CA VAL A 8 3.30 26.78 -26.13
C VAL A 8 2.23 25.73 -25.93
N ALA A 9 2.41 24.56 -26.54
CA ALA A 9 1.62 23.38 -26.22
C ALA A 9 2.04 22.91 -24.82
N LEU A 10 1.24 23.23 -23.80
CA LEU A 10 1.30 22.51 -22.53
C LEU A 10 0.87 21.07 -22.81
N CYS A 11 1.86 20.20 -23.01
CA CYS A 11 1.65 18.76 -22.94
C CYS A 11 1.38 18.43 -21.47
N PHE A 12 0.10 18.38 -21.08
CA PHE A 12 -0.28 17.68 -19.86
C PHE A 12 -0.03 16.20 -20.13
N THR A 13 1.18 15.73 -19.81
CA THR A 13 1.36 14.31 -19.54
C THR A 13 0.38 13.98 -18.42
N LEU A 14 -0.67 13.23 -18.76
CA LEU A 14 -1.38 12.42 -17.78
C LEU A 14 -0.30 11.63 -17.06
N VAL A 15 0.04 12.06 -15.85
CA VAL A 15 0.66 11.16 -14.89
C VAL A 15 -0.38 10.08 -14.72
N ARG A 16 -0.15 8.91 -15.35
CA ARG A 16 -0.70 7.69 -14.79
C ARG A 16 -0.17 7.71 -13.36
N ILE A 17 -1.05 7.97 -12.41
CA ILE A 17 -0.83 7.46 -11.07
C ILE A 17 -0.98 5.96 -11.28
N ASP A 18 0.11 5.32 -11.70
CA ASP A 18 0.24 3.90 -11.57
C ASP A 18 0.08 3.70 -10.07
N ASN A 19 -1.08 3.17 -9.66
CA ASN A 19 -1.35 2.83 -8.28
C ASN A 19 -0.13 2.03 -7.81
N ALA A 20 0.72 2.64 -6.97
CA ALA A 20 1.94 2.02 -6.53
C ALA A 20 1.52 0.75 -5.79
N CYS A 21 1.83 -0.41 -6.39
CA CYS A 21 1.56 -1.72 -5.81
C CYS A 21 2.54 -1.96 -4.68
N ALA A 22 2.30 -1.28 -3.57
CA ALA A 22 3.01 -1.31 -2.32
C ALA A 22 3.27 -2.75 -1.81
N TYR A 23 4.37 -2.98 -1.08
CA TYR A 23 4.60 -4.28 -0.42
C TYR A 23 4.92 -4.07 1.05
N GLN A 24 4.03 -4.53 1.93
CA GLN A 24 4.20 -4.49 3.37
C GLN A 24 4.19 -5.94 3.91
N PRO A 25 5.29 -6.43 4.48
CA PRO A 25 5.32 -7.75 5.09
C PRO A 25 4.25 -7.90 6.18
N SER A 26 3.32 -8.84 5.97
CA SER A 26 2.23 -9.15 6.89
C SER A 26 1.93 -10.65 6.88
N GLY A 27 2.57 -11.39 7.77
CA GLY A 27 2.46 -12.84 7.88
C GLY A 27 3.78 -13.55 7.59
N TRP A 28 3.70 -14.84 7.25
CA TRP A 28 4.88 -15.65 6.97
C TRP A 28 5.45 -15.36 5.58
N ALA A 29 6.76 -15.09 5.54
CA ALA A 29 7.52 -14.95 4.32
C ALA A 29 8.76 -15.85 4.36
N TYR A 30 9.10 -16.47 3.23
CA TYR A 30 10.36 -17.18 3.06
C TYR A 30 11.36 -16.28 2.33
N VAL A 31 12.46 -15.94 3.00
CA VAL A 31 13.51 -15.08 2.44
C VAL A 31 14.66 -15.96 1.97
N ALA A 32 15.07 -15.76 0.72
CA ALA A 32 16.30 -16.29 0.16
C ALA A 32 16.95 -15.14 -0.61
N TRP A 33 17.62 -14.24 0.13
CA TRP A 33 18.12 -12.98 -0.40
C TRP A 33 18.82 -13.16 -1.76
N PRO A 34 18.44 -12.37 -2.79
CA PRO A 34 17.57 -11.18 -2.75
C PRO A 34 16.07 -11.46 -2.98
N TYR A 35 15.63 -12.71 -2.97
CA TYR A 35 14.23 -13.07 -3.19
C TYR A 35 13.46 -13.25 -1.89
N LEU A 36 12.19 -12.88 -1.90
CA LEU A 36 11.25 -13.07 -0.81
C LEU A 36 9.98 -13.70 -1.37
N TYR A 37 9.48 -14.76 -0.74
CA TYR A 37 8.16 -15.32 -1.03
C TYR A 37 7.20 -14.95 0.10
N ASP A 38 6.17 -14.19 -0.22
CA ASP A 38 5.09 -13.86 0.71
C ASP A 38 4.01 -14.96 0.65
N ALA A 39 3.84 -15.71 1.74
CA ALA A 39 2.93 -16.85 1.75
C ALA A 39 1.43 -16.46 1.69
N PRO A 40 0.96 -15.38 2.36
CA PRO A 40 -0.42 -14.93 2.25
C PRO A 40 -0.84 -14.57 0.82
N SER A 41 -0.04 -13.75 0.12
CA SER A 41 -0.32 -13.36 -1.26
C SER A 41 0.18 -14.37 -2.30
N GLN A 42 0.93 -15.40 -1.86
CA GLN A 42 1.59 -16.40 -2.72
C GLN A 42 2.48 -15.79 -3.81
N THR A 43 3.08 -14.64 -3.52
CA THR A 43 3.82 -13.84 -4.50
C THR A 43 5.32 -13.85 -4.18
N TRP A 44 6.14 -13.95 -5.23
CA TRP A 44 7.57 -13.71 -5.12
C TRP A 44 7.87 -12.23 -5.35
N TYR A 45 8.75 -11.70 -4.51
CA TYR A 45 9.32 -10.38 -4.64
C TYR A 45 10.85 -10.49 -4.82
N TYR A 46 11.41 -9.62 -5.65
CA TYR A 46 12.85 -9.37 -5.74
C TYR A 46 13.16 -8.08 -4.97
N LEU A 47 14.04 -8.16 -3.99
CA LEU A 47 14.52 -7.01 -3.22
C LEU A 47 15.75 -6.43 -3.93
N ASN A 48 15.71 -5.14 -4.26
CA ASN A 48 16.81 -4.47 -4.95
C ASN A 48 18.08 -4.46 -4.07
N GLU A 49 19.15 -5.11 -4.55
CA GLU A 49 20.36 -5.33 -3.77
C GLU A 49 21.22 -4.07 -3.55
N ALA A 50 21.01 -3.05 -4.39
CA ALA A 50 21.74 -1.78 -4.28
C ALA A 50 21.22 -0.91 -3.14
N ASP A 51 20.01 -1.18 -2.66
CA ASP A 51 19.35 -0.43 -1.61
C ASP A 51 19.86 -0.82 -0.22
N LYS A 52 19.66 0.07 0.75
CA LYS A 52 20.16 -0.12 2.11
C LYS A 52 18.98 -0.14 3.08
N GLN A 53 18.52 -1.33 3.41
CA GLN A 53 17.59 -1.54 4.53
C GLN A 53 18.36 -1.86 5.81
N TRP A 54 18.32 -0.98 6.80
CA TRP A 54 18.83 -1.29 8.14
C TRP A 54 17.78 -2.03 8.96
N SER A 55 18.26 -2.91 9.83
CA SER A 55 17.46 -3.58 10.85
C SER A 55 18.17 -3.55 12.21
N CYS A 56 17.37 -3.51 13.26
CA CYS A 56 17.81 -3.57 14.65
C CYS A 56 17.31 -4.86 15.29
N GLU A 57 18.22 -5.68 15.82
CA GLU A 57 17.83 -6.86 16.59
C GLU A 57 17.32 -6.43 17.97
N MET A 58 16.07 -6.74 18.30
CA MET A 58 15.38 -6.18 19.48
C MET A 58 15.94 -6.69 20.81
N CYS A 59 16.51 -7.89 20.84
CA CYS A 59 17.08 -8.46 22.06
C CYS A 59 18.43 -7.84 22.42
N THR A 60 19.21 -7.41 21.42
CA THR A 60 20.59 -6.94 21.59
C THR A 60 20.74 -5.43 21.36
N GLY A 61 19.82 -4.82 20.63
CA GLY A 61 19.90 -3.44 20.15
C GLY A 61 20.89 -3.25 19.01
N ASN A 62 21.42 -4.33 18.43
CA ASN A 62 22.44 -4.25 17.40
C ASN A 62 21.84 -3.91 16.04
N TRP A 63 22.41 -2.90 15.40
CA TRP A 63 22.05 -2.47 14.06
C TRP A 63 22.94 -3.13 13.00
N SER A 64 22.31 -3.72 11.99
CA SER A 64 22.97 -4.34 10.84
C SER A 64 22.15 -4.12 9.58
N GLN A 65 22.78 -4.19 8.39
CA GLN A 65 22.02 -4.20 7.14
C GLN A 65 21.24 -5.51 7.01
N PHE A 66 19.99 -5.44 6.56
CA PHE A 66 19.05 -6.56 6.42
C PHE A 66 19.71 -7.78 5.76
N ALA A 67 20.38 -7.57 4.62
CA ALA A 67 21.05 -8.60 3.84
C ALA A 67 22.19 -9.33 4.60
N SER A 68 22.71 -8.73 5.67
CA SER A 68 23.75 -9.30 6.54
C SER A 68 23.18 -9.92 7.82
N THR A 69 21.86 -9.92 8.01
CA THR A 69 21.21 -10.48 9.20
C THR A 69 20.62 -11.86 8.94
N PRO A 70 20.28 -12.62 9.99
CA PRO A 70 19.52 -13.87 9.83
C PRO A 70 18.16 -13.72 9.14
N LEU A 71 17.59 -12.50 9.04
CA LEU A 71 16.37 -12.28 8.25
C LEU A 71 16.56 -12.52 6.76
N ALA A 72 17.78 -12.43 6.24
CA ALA A 72 18.09 -12.61 4.82
C ALA A 72 17.98 -14.07 4.34
N SER A 73 17.72 -15.03 5.25
CA SER A 73 17.63 -16.44 4.92
C SER A 73 16.60 -17.19 5.77
N GLY A 74 15.75 -17.96 5.11
CA GLY A 74 14.76 -18.84 5.72
C GLY A 74 13.44 -18.16 6.04
N TRP A 75 12.67 -18.80 6.91
CA TRP A 75 11.33 -18.33 7.29
C TRP A 75 11.40 -17.15 8.25
N THR A 76 10.66 -16.11 7.91
CA THR A 76 10.45 -14.92 8.72
C THR A 76 8.95 -14.67 8.86
N PHE A 77 8.54 -14.07 9.97
CA PHE A 77 7.17 -13.58 10.14
C PHE A 77 7.21 -12.06 10.17
N GLY A 78 6.63 -11.41 9.17
CA GLY A 78 6.53 -9.96 9.07
C GLY A 78 5.26 -9.44 9.72
N GLN A 79 5.41 -8.36 10.49
CA GLN A 79 4.34 -7.45 10.87
C GLN A 79 4.98 -6.07 10.83
N TRP A 80 5.07 -5.50 9.63
CA TRP A 80 5.82 -4.27 9.40
C TRP A 80 5.51 -3.17 10.44
N PRO A 81 6.53 -2.52 11.01
CA PRO A 81 7.96 -2.58 10.66
C PRO A 81 8.77 -3.66 11.40
N TYR A 82 8.12 -4.67 11.99
CA TYR A 82 8.79 -5.73 12.73
C TYR A 82 8.84 -7.04 11.93
N ALA A 83 9.92 -7.80 12.10
CA ALA A 83 10.07 -9.12 11.54
C ALA A 83 10.68 -10.09 12.55
N PHE A 84 10.05 -11.24 12.76
CA PHE A 84 10.59 -12.33 13.54
C PHE A 84 11.40 -13.26 12.64
N CYS A 85 12.66 -13.52 12.99
CA CYS A 85 13.48 -14.52 12.31
C CYS A 85 13.37 -15.88 13.00
N ARG A 86 12.92 -16.91 12.28
CA ARG A 86 12.79 -18.26 12.85
C ARG A 86 14.14 -18.90 13.22
N GLN A 87 15.20 -18.58 12.49
CA GLN A 87 16.53 -19.17 12.74
C GLN A 87 17.19 -18.63 14.00
N SER A 88 17.20 -17.30 14.19
CA SER A 88 17.78 -16.72 15.41
C SER A 88 16.81 -16.71 16.59
N GLY A 89 15.50 -16.83 16.34
CA GLY A 89 14.48 -16.68 17.37
C GLY A 89 14.34 -15.23 17.88
N SER A 90 14.89 -14.27 17.16
CA SER A 90 14.87 -12.84 17.52
C SER A 90 13.85 -12.07 16.68
N TRP A 91 13.25 -11.06 17.31
CA TRP A 91 12.56 -9.99 16.61
C TRP A 91 13.55 -8.94 16.13
N PHE A 92 13.27 -8.38 14.98
CA PHE A 92 13.99 -7.28 14.39
C PHE A 92 13.02 -6.14 14.07
N TYR A 93 13.45 -4.91 14.29
CA TYR A 93 12.83 -3.71 13.73
C TYR A 93 13.50 -3.39 12.40
N LEU A 94 12.72 -3.12 11.35
CA LEU A 94 13.19 -2.64 10.06
C LEU A 94 13.04 -1.11 10.03
N ASN A 95 14.12 -0.40 9.70
CA ASN A 95 14.08 1.06 9.68
C ASN A 95 13.19 1.59 8.54
N GLU A 96 12.10 2.25 8.91
CA GLU A 96 11.08 2.74 7.98
C GLU A 96 11.55 3.93 7.13
N ALA A 97 12.57 4.65 7.60
CA ALA A 97 13.13 5.79 6.89
C ALA A 97 14.01 5.37 5.69
N ASP A 98 14.44 4.10 5.65
CA ASP A 98 15.27 3.60 4.57
C ASP A 98 14.47 3.39 3.27
N VAL A 99 15.20 3.30 2.18
CA VAL A 99 14.64 2.93 0.87
C VAL A 99 15.10 1.52 0.57
N GLN A 100 14.13 0.64 0.34
CA GLN A 100 14.31 -0.71 -0.18
C GLN A 100 13.23 -0.96 -1.22
N TRP A 101 13.62 -1.03 -2.49
CA TRP A 101 12.70 -1.38 -3.56
C TRP A 101 12.45 -2.89 -3.60
N CYS A 102 11.19 -3.26 -3.85
CA CYS A 102 10.68 -4.60 -4.03
C CYS A 102 10.02 -4.67 -5.41
N TYR A 103 10.34 -5.71 -6.19
CA TYR A 103 9.70 -5.97 -7.47
C TYR A 103 8.78 -7.17 -7.31
N ASP A 104 7.47 -7.00 -7.54
CA ASP A 104 6.49 -8.08 -7.59
C ASP A 104 6.70 -8.89 -8.88
N LEU A 105 7.11 -10.16 -8.77
CA LEU A 105 7.39 -11.03 -9.92
C LEU A 105 6.12 -11.50 -10.64
N THR A 106 4.96 -11.42 -10.00
CA THR A 106 3.68 -11.80 -10.58
C THR A 106 3.09 -10.66 -11.40
N ARG A 107 3.13 -9.43 -10.89
CA ARG A 107 2.58 -8.23 -11.55
C ARG A 107 3.59 -7.48 -12.41
N GLY A 108 4.88 -7.70 -12.19
CA GLY A 108 5.96 -7.02 -12.90
C GLY A 108 6.06 -5.54 -12.54
N GLN A 109 5.92 -5.19 -11.26
CA GLN A 109 5.85 -3.82 -10.76
C GLN A 109 6.81 -3.59 -9.59
N TRP A 110 7.36 -2.39 -9.50
CA TRP A 110 8.19 -1.94 -8.38
C TRP A 110 7.38 -1.20 -7.32
N SER A 111 7.71 -1.41 -6.05
CA SER A 111 7.23 -0.62 -4.91
C SER A 111 8.25 -0.56 -3.78
N ARG A 112 8.05 0.32 -2.79
CA ARG A 112 8.94 0.33 -1.62
C ARG A 112 8.46 -0.69 -0.59
N LEU A 113 9.43 -1.37 0.02
CA LEU A 113 9.22 -2.19 1.19
C LEU A 113 8.60 -1.35 2.31
N GLY A 114 7.55 -1.88 2.93
CA GLY A 114 6.82 -1.19 3.98
C GLY A 114 5.73 -0.26 3.49
N GLU A 115 5.60 -0.05 2.17
CA GLU A 115 4.41 0.59 1.64
C GLU A 115 3.23 -0.40 1.79
N PRO A 116 2.08 0.03 2.31
CA PRO A 116 0.89 -0.81 2.47
C PRO A 116 0.30 -1.24 1.12
N GLU A 117 0.38 -2.55 0.82
CA GLU A 117 -0.04 -3.25 -0.41
C GLU A 117 -1.44 -2.94 -0.93
N PHE A 118 -2.30 -2.41 -0.07
CA PHE A 118 -3.70 -2.22 -0.38
C PHE A 118 -4.11 -0.77 -0.46
N GLN A 119 -3.20 0.19 -0.61
CA GLN A 119 -3.64 1.57 -0.83
C GLN A 119 -4.19 1.79 -2.24
N THR A 120 -5.44 2.22 -2.31
CA THR A 120 -6.02 2.83 -3.50
C THR A 120 -6.09 4.34 -3.30
N CYS A 121 -5.71 5.09 -4.33
CA CYS A 121 -5.89 6.54 -4.41
C CYS A 121 -6.91 6.82 -5.50
N PHE A 122 -8.03 7.41 -5.14
CA PHE A 122 -9.10 7.69 -6.09
C PHE A 122 -9.82 9.00 -5.78
N THR A 123 -10.50 9.52 -6.78
CA THR A 123 -11.50 10.58 -6.63
C THR A 123 -12.88 9.99 -6.81
N GLY A 124 -13.84 10.48 -6.03
CA GLY A 124 -15.16 9.89 -6.00
C GLY A 124 -16.20 10.80 -5.35
N THR A 125 -17.42 10.31 -5.34
CA THR A 125 -18.59 10.99 -4.78
C THR A 125 -19.12 10.17 -3.61
N VAL A 126 -19.26 10.81 -2.45
CA VAL A 126 -19.94 10.22 -1.30
C VAL A 126 -21.43 10.10 -1.64
N SER A 127 -21.99 8.90 -1.50
CA SER A 127 -23.40 8.64 -1.79
C SER A 127 -24.08 7.88 -0.64
N TYR A 128 -25.21 8.41 -0.18
CA TYR A 128 -26.05 7.75 0.80
C TYR A 128 -26.85 6.61 0.15
N LYS A 129 -26.83 5.45 0.79
CA LYS A 129 -27.57 4.26 0.41
C LYS A 129 -28.63 3.98 1.46
N SER A 130 -29.88 3.90 1.04
CA SER A 130 -31.05 3.81 1.93
C SER A 130 -31.43 2.39 2.33
N PHE A 131 -30.72 1.36 1.84
CA PHE A 131 -30.95 -0.02 2.23
C PHE A 131 -30.08 -0.39 3.45
N GLU A 132 -30.42 -1.51 4.10
CA GLU A 132 -29.66 -2.04 5.26
C GLU A 132 -29.49 -1.08 6.45
N GLY A 133 -30.49 -0.23 6.67
CA GLY A 133 -30.47 0.72 7.80
C GLY A 133 -29.79 2.04 7.48
N GLY A 134 -29.27 2.21 6.26
CA GLY A 134 -28.70 3.47 5.81
C GLY A 134 -27.19 3.56 6.04
N PHE A 135 -26.42 3.78 4.98
CA PHE A 135 -24.98 3.99 5.08
C PHE A 135 -24.46 4.92 3.97
N PHE A 136 -23.25 5.44 4.14
CA PHE A 136 -22.57 6.22 3.12
C PHE A 136 -21.49 5.36 2.44
N ALA A 137 -21.55 5.27 1.12
CA ALA A 137 -20.53 4.67 0.28
C ALA A 137 -19.76 5.76 -0.49
N ILE A 138 -18.66 5.38 -1.14
CA ILE A 138 -17.96 6.26 -2.08
C ILE A 138 -17.94 5.59 -3.46
N GLU A 139 -18.47 6.31 -4.45
CA GLU A 139 -18.46 5.89 -5.85
C GLU A 139 -17.30 6.59 -6.54
N ALA A 140 -16.31 5.81 -6.96
CA ALA A 140 -15.14 6.34 -7.64
C ALA A 140 -15.45 6.75 -9.08
N ASP A 141 -14.66 7.68 -9.62
CA ASP A 141 -14.84 8.21 -10.97
C ASP A 141 -14.64 7.15 -12.07
N ASP A 142 -13.96 6.05 -11.73
CA ASP A 142 -13.76 4.89 -12.61
C ASP A 142 -14.93 3.88 -12.58
N GLY A 143 -15.97 4.15 -11.78
CA GLY A 143 -17.14 3.29 -11.60
C GLY A 143 -16.98 2.23 -10.50
N SER A 144 -15.84 2.19 -9.81
CA SER A 144 -15.65 1.33 -8.63
C SER A 144 -16.50 1.81 -7.45
N HIS A 145 -16.95 0.86 -6.62
CA HIS A 145 -17.74 1.15 -5.43
C HIS A 145 -16.94 0.76 -4.20
N TYR A 146 -16.91 1.65 -3.20
CA TYR A 146 -16.20 1.44 -1.96
C TYR A 146 -17.13 1.61 -0.76
N ASP A 147 -16.98 0.71 0.22
CA ASP A 147 -17.70 0.69 1.48
C ASP A 147 -16.71 1.05 2.61
N PRO A 148 -16.67 2.32 3.06
CA PRO A 148 -15.74 2.74 4.10
C PRO A 148 -16.10 2.13 5.44
N MET A 149 -15.14 1.48 6.11
CA MET A 149 -15.33 1.01 7.48
C MET A 149 -15.67 2.16 8.44
N HIS A 150 -15.04 3.32 8.22
CA HIS A 150 -15.28 4.56 8.95
C HIS A 150 -15.19 5.75 8.01
N LEU A 151 -16.34 6.34 7.65
CA LEU A 151 -16.38 7.64 6.99
C LEU A 151 -16.48 8.73 8.07
N PRO A 152 -15.57 9.72 8.15
CA PRO A 152 -15.70 10.80 9.13
C PRO A 152 -16.97 11.62 8.89
N ASP A 153 -17.67 12.01 9.95
CA ASP A 153 -18.97 12.72 9.87
C ASP A 153 -18.94 13.98 9.00
N ALA A 154 -17.80 14.69 8.97
CA ALA A 154 -17.61 15.88 8.13
C ALA A 154 -17.72 15.59 6.62
N TYR A 155 -17.50 14.34 6.22
CA TYR A 155 -17.59 13.88 4.83
C TYR A 155 -18.85 13.06 4.55
N ALA A 156 -19.68 12.77 5.57
CA ALA A 156 -20.94 12.04 5.45
C ALA A 156 -22.06 12.94 4.89
N VAL A 157 -21.83 13.51 3.71
CA VAL A 157 -22.74 14.41 3.00
C VAL A 157 -23.00 13.82 1.62
N ASP A 158 -24.26 13.53 1.33
CA ASP A 158 -24.65 12.97 0.04
C ASP A 158 -24.29 13.93 -1.10
N GLY A 159 -23.64 13.41 -2.15
CA GLY A 159 -23.15 14.17 -3.29
C GLY A 159 -21.80 14.86 -3.09
N LEU A 160 -21.14 14.70 -1.93
CA LEU A 160 -19.85 15.35 -1.67
C LEU A 160 -18.72 14.75 -2.52
N ARG A 161 -17.97 15.61 -3.21
CA ARG A 161 -16.79 15.24 -3.98
C ARG A 161 -15.55 15.15 -3.10
N VAL A 162 -14.84 14.03 -3.20
CA VAL A 162 -13.69 13.73 -2.35
C VAL A 162 -12.52 13.14 -3.13
N SER A 163 -11.31 13.41 -2.64
CA SER A 163 -10.11 12.65 -2.98
C SER A 163 -9.73 11.79 -1.77
N VAL A 164 -9.47 10.51 -2.02
CA VAL A 164 -9.33 9.48 -0.99
C VAL A 164 -8.06 8.68 -1.23
N THR A 165 -7.32 8.45 -0.16
CA THR A 165 -6.32 7.38 -0.05
C THR A 165 -6.81 6.41 1.00
N ALA A 166 -6.95 5.13 0.66
CA ALA A 166 -7.52 4.15 1.57
C ALA A 166 -6.91 2.76 1.38
N VAL A 167 -6.81 1.99 2.45
CA VAL A 167 -6.39 0.59 2.43
C VAL A 167 -7.59 -0.31 2.10
N LEU A 168 -7.52 -1.09 1.04
CA LEU A 168 -8.50 -2.14 0.72
C LEU A 168 -8.43 -3.24 1.79
N ARG A 169 -9.57 -3.61 2.34
CA ARG A 169 -9.70 -4.68 3.34
C ARG A 169 -10.31 -5.91 2.68
N LEU A 170 -9.49 -6.57 1.86
CA LEU A 170 -9.89 -7.80 1.14
C LEU A 170 -10.12 -9.00 2.09
N ASP A 171 -9.67 -8.87 3.33
CA ASP A 171 -9.88 -9.82 4.43
C ASP A 171 -11.28 -9.73 5.06
N LEU A 172 -12.03 -8.66 4.75
CA LEU A 172 -13.34 -8.39 5.35
C LEU A 172 -14.47 -8.58 4.35
N CYS A 173 -15.64 -8.90 4.88
CA CYS A 173 -16.91 -8.93 4.15
C CYS A 173 -17.91 -8.03 4.88
N SER A 174 -18.70 -7.27 4.12
CA SER A 174 -19.65 -6.30 4.64
C SER A 174 -21.05 -6.83 4.45
N PHE A 175 -21.93 -6.55 5.42
CA PHE A 175 -23.35 -6.84 5.25
C PHE A 175 -23.95 -6.00 4.12
N HIS A 176 -23.43 -4.77 3.89
CA HIS A 176 -23.90 -3.84 2.84
C HIS A 176 -23.78 -4.39 1.42
N MET A 177 -22.86 -5.34 1.20
CA MET A 177 -22.64 -6.00 -0.10
C MET A 177 -22.56 -5.02 -1.30
N TYR A 178 -22.05 -3.80 -1.10
CA TYR A 178 -22.11 -2.73 -2.09
C TYR A 178 -20.79 -2.50 -2.84
N GLY A 179 -19.65 -2.75 -2.20
CA GLY A 179 -18.34 -2.44 -2.76
C GLY A 179 -17.20 -3.08 -1.98
N LEU A 180 -15.97 -2.81 -2.42
CA LEU A 180 -14.78 -3.21 -1.66
C LEU A 180 -14.71 -2.43 -0.36
N ILE A 181 -14.41 -3.12 0.74
CA ILE A 181 -14.26 -2.46 2.03
C ILE A 181 -12.95 -1.68 2.04
N ILE A 182 -13.01 -0.43 2.50
CA ILE A 182 -11.84 0.42 2.61
C ILE A 182 -11.68 0.99 4.02
N ASP A 183 -10.42 1.07 4.45
CA ASP A 183 -10.00 1.80 5.65
C ASP A 183 -9.34 3.10 5.20
N ILE A 184 -10.01 4.24 5.45
CA ILE A 184 -9.58 5.54 4.93
C ILE A 184 -8.32 5.99 5.66
N VAL A 185 -7.25 6.23 4.91
CA VAL A 185 -5.98 6.79 5.41
C VAL A 185 -6.02 8.31 5.34
N SER A 186 -6.48 8.87 4.24
CA SER A 186 -6.70 10.31 4.08
C SER A 186 -7.87 10.61 3.16
N ILE A 187 -8.62 11.66 3.48
CA ILE A 187 -9.75 12.15 2.69
C ILE A 187 -9.79 13.67 2.73
N SER A 188 -10.06 14.31 1.60
CA SER A 188 -10.26 15.76 1.49
C SER A 188 -11.35 16.08 0.46
N THR A 189 -12.04 17.20 0.66
CA THR A 189 -12.96 17.73 -0.35
C THR A 189 -12.18 18.21 -1.56
N GLN A 190 -12.76 18.07 -2.75
CA GLN A 190 -12.28 18.76 -3.95
C GLN A 190 -12.72 20.21 -3.99
#